data_AF-A0ABD0KT50-F1
#
_entry.id   AF-A0ABD0KT50-F1
#
_cell.length_a   1.000
_cell.length_b   1.000
_cell.length_c   1.000
_cell.angle_alpha   90.00
_cell.angle_beta   90.00
_cell.angle_gamma   90.00
#
_symmetry.space_group_name_H-M   'P 1'
#
loop_
_entity.id
_entity.type
_entity.pdbx_description
1 polymer ?
#
loop_
_entity_poly.entity_id
_entity_poly.type
_entity_poly.pdbx_seq_one_letter_code
_entity_poly.pdbx_strand_id
1 'polypeptide(L)'
;MSVTTFRDIPHVLQLECSGEALAPDTDVLTMAMYVSGSDTILAYVNPWKNDCLTSDSFTSCIVVPNHSRKTRLRSLVLDVTEMTSRVYGCNVTFSRAGGWTSSVSWSLPVSGKSK
;
A
#
# COMPACT_ATOMS: atom_id res chain seq x y z
N MET A 1 -3.26 -5.30 2.84
CA MET A 1 -2.33 -4.31 3.43
C MET A 1 -1.72 -4.92 4.68
N SER A 2 -0.45 -4.66 4.97
CA SER A 2 0.27 -5.20 6.13
C SER A 2 1.30 -4.21 6.68
N VAL A 3 1.74 -4.46 7.91
CA VAL A 3 2.80 -3.71 8.60
C VAL A 3 3.82 -4.67 9.20
N THR A 4 5.10 -4.35 9.07
CA THR A 4 6.21 -5.15 9.60
C THR A 4 7.33 -4.23 10.09
N THR A 5 8.20 -4.71 10.99
CA THR A 5 9.43 -4.01 11.34
C THR A 5 10.39 -4.04 10.15
N PHE A 6 10.97 -2.90 9.78
CA PHE A 6 11.90 -2.82 8.67
C PHE A 6 13.30 -3.25 9.12
N ARG A 7 13.81 -4.36 8.57
CA ARG A 7 15.18 -4.86 8.82
C ARG A 7 15.56 -4.92 10.30
N ASP A 8 14.60 -5.34 11.14
CA ASP A 8 14.77 -5.44 12.59
C ASP A 8 15.08 -4.11 13.30
N ILE A 9 14.83 -2.96 12.66
CA ILE A 9 14.94 -1.63 13.27
C ILE A 9 13.62 -1.31 13.98
N PRO A 10 13.54 -1.35 15.32
CA PRO A 10 12.25 -1.37 16.05
C PRO A 10 11.35 -0.16 15.80
N HIS A 11 11.94 0.98 15.45
CA HIS A 11 11.25 2.26 15.27
C HIS A 11 11.00 2.62 13.80
N VAL A 12 11.32 1.71 12.87
CA VAL A 12 11.04 1.89 11.44
C VAL A 12 10.06 0.80 11.03
N LEU A 13 8.85 1.22 10.66
CA LEU A 13 7.80 0.31 10.22
C LEU A 13 7.71 0.35 8.71
N GLN A 14 7.66 -0.81 8.07
CA GLN A 14 7.37 -0.94 6.65
C GLN A 14 5.91 -1.30 6.46
N LEU A 15 5.20 -0.42 5.76
CA LEU A 15 3.86 -0.68 5.24
C LEU A 15 3.96 -1.30 3.86
N GLU A 16 3.14 -2.31 3.60
CA GLU A 16 2.99 -2.91 2.28
C GLU A 16 1.52 -2.97 1.88
N CYS A 17 1.23 -2.50 0.67
CA CYS A 17 -0.03 -2.77 -0.01
C CYS A 17 0.21 -3.58 -1.28
N SER A 18 -0.61 -4.61 -1.51
CA SER A 18 -0.52 -5.49 -2.66
C SER A 18 -1.89 -6.04 -3.04
N GLY A 19 -2.06 -6.43 -4.30
CA GLY A 19 -3.23 -7.14 -4.81
C GLY A 19 -3.23 -8.65 -4.56
N GLU A 20 -2.23 -9.21 -3.87
CA GLU A 20 -2.13 -10.65 -3.62
C GLU A 20 -3.35 -11.22 -2.85
N ALA A 21 -3.98 -10.42 -2.00
CA ALA A 21 -5.18 -10.83 -1.25
C ALA A 21 -6.46 -10.88 -2.12
N LEU A 22 -6.43 -10.35 -3.35
CA LEU A 22 -7.57 -10.41 -4.27
C LEU A 22 -7.73 -11.82 -4.86
N ALA A 23 -8.93 -12.10 -5.38
CA ALA A 23 -9.23 -13.34 -6.06
C ALA A 23 -8.28 -13.60 -7.26
N PRO A 24 -7.97 -14.86 -7.60
CA PRO A 24 -6.97 -15.17 -8.63
C PRO A 24 -7.29 -14.64 -10.03
N ASP A 25 -8.58 -14.45 -10.33
CA ASP A 25 -9.13 -13.97 -11.60
C ASP A 25 -9.17 -12.44 -11.73
N THR A 26 -8.40 -11.72 -10.89
CA THR A 26 -8.39 -10.25 -10.87
C THR A 26 -7.13 -9.67 -11.50
N ASP A 27 -7.33 -8.59 -12.25
CA ASP A 27 -6.26 -7.74 -12.76
C ASP A 27 -6.24 -6.41 -12.00
N VAL A 28 -5.12 -6.11 -11.34
CA VAL A 28 -4.94 -4.83 -10.66
C VAL A 28 -4.71 -3.73 -11.69
N LEU A 29 -5.56 -2.70 -11.65
CA LEU A 29 -5.52 -1.55 -12.54
C LEU A 29 -4.76 -0.40 -11.89
N THR A 30 -5.06 -0.11 -10.63
CA THR A 30 -4.39 0.94 -9.86
C THR A 30 -4.34 0.59 -8.38
N MET A 31 -3.35 1.13 -7.68
CA MET A 31 -3.32 1.13 -6.22
C MET A 31 -2.89 2.50 -5.70
N ALA A 32 -3.46 2.91 -4.57
CA ALA A 32 -3.08 4.13 -3.87
C ALA A 32 -2.94 3.83 -2.37
N MET A 33 -1.81 4.19 -1.78
CA MET A 33 -1.58 4.15 -0.34
C MET A 33 -1.75 5.56 0.22
N TYR A 34 -2.43 5.71 1.36
CA TYR A 34 -2.79 7.01 1.91
C TYR A 34 -2.81 7.01 3.45
N VAL A 35 -2.84 8.20 4.04
CA VAL A 35 -3.08 8.40 5.48
C VAL A 35 -4.55 8.77 5.70
N SER A 36 -5.29 7.94 6.43
CA SER A 36 -6.72 8.13 6.66
C SER A 36 -6.99 9.40 7.47
N GLY A 37 -8.04 10.13 7.11
CA GLY A 37 -8.39 11.42 7.73
C GLY A 37 -7.49 12.58 7.28
N SER A 38 -6.68 12.38 6.25
CA SER A 38 -5.91 13.44 5.59
C SER A 38 -6.03 13.32 4.07
N ASP A 39 -5.72 14.38 3.35
CA ASP A 39 -5.66 14.37 1.87
C ASP A 39 -4.30 13.84 1.35
N THR A 40 -3.53 13.15 2.20
CA THR A 40 -2.18 12.68 1.88
C THR A 40 -2.22 11.32 1.21
N ILE A 41 -1.92 11.30 -0.08
CA ILE A 41 -1.46 10.09 -0.78
C ILE A 41 0.02 9.92 -0.49
N LEU A 42 0.47 8.69 -0.21
CA LEU A 42 1.86 8.34 0.03
C LEU A 42 2.53 7.80 -1.24
N ALA A 43 1.79 6.97 -1.97
CA ALA A 43 2.22 6.40 -3.23
C ALA A 43 1.00 5.98 -4.07
N TYR A 44 1.18 6.01 -5.38
CA TYR A 44 0.23 5.56 -6.38
C TYR A 44 0.96 4.73 -7.44
N VAL A 45 0.32 3.67 -7.92
CA VAL A 45 0.84 2.88 -9.04
C VAL A 45 -0.27 2.52 -10.02
N ASN A 46 0.06 2.59 -11.29
CA ASN A 46 -0.72 2.06 -12.40
C ASN A 46 0.16 1.02 -13.15
N PRO A 47 -0.02 -0.28 -12.90
CA PRO A 47 0.83 -1.32 -13.49
C PRO A 47 0.77 -1.35 -15.02
N TRP A 48 -0.35 -0.93 -15.62
CA TRP A 48 -0.58 -1.00 -17.06
C TRP A 48 0.18 0.10 -17.82
N LYS A 49 0.25 1.29 -17.22
CA LYS A 49 1.04 2.40 -17.74
C LYS A 49 2.51 2.34 -17.31
N ASN A 50 2.85 1.40 -16.43
CA ASN A 50 4.13 1.37 -15.73
C ASN A 50 4.42 2.69 -14.99
N ASP A 51 3.38 3.32 -14.47
CA ASP A 51 3.48 4.59 -13.74
C ASP A 51 3.56 4.32 -12.24
N CYS A 52 4.54 4.93 -11.58
CA CYS A 52 4.67 4.99 -10.13
C CYS A 52 4.85 6.44 -9.71
N LEU A 53 4.00 6.92 -8.82
CA LEU A 53 4.08 8.26 -8.24
C LEU A 53 4.26 8.13 -6.74
N THR A 54 5.27 8.82 -6.21
CA THR A 54 5.64 8.83 -4.79
C THR A 54 5.64 10.27 -4.32
N SER A 55 4.92 10.55 -3.23
CA SER A 55 4.74 11.91 -2.69
C SER A 55 5.40 12.11 -1.33
N ASP A 56 5.82 11.03 -0.67
CA ASP A 56 6.52 11.07 0.61
C ASP A 56 7.88 10.37 0.54
N SER A 57 8.80 10.80 1.40
CA SER A 57 10.25 10.61 1.35
C SER A 57 10.76 9.17 1.43
N PHE A 58 9.91 8.19 1.75
CA PHE A 58 10.31 6.79 1.83
C PHE A 58 9.28 5.82 1.25
N THR A 59 8.75 6.13 0.06
CA THR A 59 7.84 5.24 -0.66
C THR A 59 8.43 4.67 -1.94
N SER A 60 7.94 3.51 -2.33
CA SER A 60 8.37 2.82 -3.55
C SER A 60 7.25 1.97 -4.13
N CYS A 61 7.29 1.74 -5.45
CA CYS A 61 6.44 0.78 -6.13
C CYS A 61 7.29 -0.37 -6.67
N ILE A 62 6.75 -1.58 -6.62
CA ILE A 62 7.30 -2.77 -7.26
C ILE A 62 6.25 -3.23 -8.26
N VAL A 63 6.47 -2.98 -9.55
CA VAL A 63 5.57 -3.41 -10.64
C VAL A 63 6.06 -4.75 -11.17
N VAL A 64 5.17 -5.75 -11.22
CA VAL A 64 5.49 -7.07 -11.76
C VAL A 64 4.76 -7.26 -13.09
N PRO A 65 5.48 -7.22 -14.23
CA PRO A 65 4.88 -7.41 -15.54
C PRO A 65 4.09 -8.71 -15.63
N ASN A 66 2.94 -8.70 -16.30
CA ASN A 66 2.04 -9.85 -16.47
C ASN A 66 1.49 -10.47 -15.17
N HIS A 67 1.80 -9.89 -14.01
CA HIS A 67 1.31 -10.34 -12.71
C HIS A 67 0.91 -9.12 -11.87
N SER A 68 -0.09 -8.40 -12.36
CA SER A 68 -0.60 -7.15 -11.76
C SER A 68 -0.87 -7.29 -10.25
N ARG A 69 -1.40 -8.43 -9.79
CA ARG A 69 -1.63 -8.76 -8.37
C ARG A 69 -0.36 -8.78 -7.51
N LYS A 70 0.78 -9.15 -8.08
CA LYS A 70 2.09 -9.14 -7.39
C LYS A 70 2.70 -7.74 -7.31
N THR A 71 2.06 -6.72 -7.91
CA THR A 71 2.47 -5.33 -7.71
C THR A 71 2.36 -4.97 -6.24
N ARG A 72 3.30 -4.17 -5.75
CA ARG A 72 3.35 -3.73 -4.35
C ARG A 72 3.64 -2.24 -4.25
N LEU A 73 2.99 -1.58 -3.32
CA LEU A 73 3.38 -0.28 -2.79
C LEU A 73 4.01 -0.49 -1.42
N ARG A 74 5.15 0.14 -1.17
CA ARG A 74 5.81 0.14 0.13
C ARG A 74 6.04 1.56 0.61
N SER A 75 5.90 1.75 1.92
CA SER A 75 6.24 2.99 2.60
C SER A 75 6.97 2.68 3.90
N LEU A 76 8.03 3.42 4.21
CA LEU A 76 8.63 3.40 5.55
C LEU A 76 8.01 4.52 6.38
N VAL A 77 7.52 4.15 7.54
CA VAL A 77 7.01 5.08 8.54
C VAL A 77 8.06 5.21 9.63
N LEU A 78 8.56 6.44 9.78
CA LEU A 78 9.44 6.87 10.84
C LEU A 78 8.63 7.51 11.97
N ASP A 79 9.22 7.59 13.16
CA ASP A 79 8.72 8.40 14.28
C ASP A 79 7.29 8.10 14.74
N VAL A 80 6.84 6.85 14.60
CA VAL A 80 5.57 6.44 15.20
C VAL A 80 5.76 6.29 16.70
N THR A 81 5.23 7.24 17.46
CA THR A 81 5.24 7.17 18.92
C THR A 81 4.09 6.29 19.43
N GLU A 82 4.23 5.71 20.63
CA GLU A 82 3.15 4.93 21.26
C GLU A 82 1.88 5.76 21.52
N MET A 83 2.06 7.06 21.76
CA MET A 83 0.96 7.97 22.07
C MET A 83 0.11 8.33 20.85
N THR A 84 0.60 8.05 19.64
CA THR A 84 -0.08 8.43 18.40
C THR A 84 -0.23 7.23 17.48
N SER A 85 -1.46 6.74 17.35
CA SER A 85 -1.81 5.80 16.28
C SER A 85 -2.23 6.58 15.04
N ARG A 86 -1.64 6.26 13.88
CA ARG A 86 -2.07 6.78 12.57
C ARG A 86 -2.67 5.63 11.77
N VAL A 87 -3.82 5.87 11.16
CA VAL A 87 -4.46 4.88 10.29
C VAL A 87 -3.97 5.09 8.88
N TYR A 88 -3.38 4.03 8.31
CA TYR A 88 -2.95 4.02 6.92
C TYR A 88 -3.91 3.16 6.12
N GLY A 89 -4.19 3.60 4.89
CA GLY A 89 -5.11 2.94 3.99
C GLY A 89 -4.47 2.54 2.68
N CYS A 90 -5.11 1.61 2.00
CA CYS A 90 -4.80 1.27 0.63
C CYS A 90 -6.08 0.99 -0.16
N ASN A 91 -6.26 1.75 -1.24
CA ASN A 91 -7.28 1.50 -2.24
C ASN A 91 -6.67 0.73 -3.40
N VAL A 92 -7.36 -0.33 -3.82
CA VAL A 92 -6.99 -1.13 -5.00
C VAL A 92 -8.18 -1.20 -5.92
N THR A 93 -8.01 -0.71 -7.14
CA THR A 93 -8.97 -0.86 -8.22
C THR A 93 -8.52 -2.00 -9.12
N PHE A 94 -9.43 -2.91 -9.41
CA PHE A 94 -9.15 -4.13 -10.17
C PHE A 94 -10.31 -4.45 -11.12
N SER A 95 -10.03 -5.20 -12.17
CA SER A 95 -11.03 -5.81 -13.04
C SER A 95 -11.09 -7.32 -12.82
N ARG A 96 -12.25 -7.92 -13.11
CA ARG A 96 -12.43 -9.38 -13.21
C ARG A 96 -12.75 -9.80 -14.64
N ALA A 97 -12.71 -11.11 -14.88
CA ALA A 97 -13.25 -11.69 -16.11
C ALA A 97 -14.68 -11.16 -16.37
N GLY A 98 -14.94 -10.70 -17.59
CA GLY A 98 -16.20 -10.05 -17.97
C GLY A 98 -16.20 -8.52 -17.91
N GLY A 99 -15.05 -7.88 -17.61
CA GLY A 99 -14.87 -6.43 -17.76
C GLY A 99 -15.40 -5.58 -16.59
N TRP A 100 -15.89 -6.21 -15.53
CA TRP A 100 -16.36 -5.50 -14.33
C TRP A 100 -15.18 -4.95 -13.54
N THR A 101 -15.19 -3.64 -13.32
CA THR A 101 -14.24 -2.95 -12.44
C THR A 101 -14.82 -2.84 -11.04
N SER A 102 -13.99 -3.07 -10.03
CA SER A 102 -14.34 -2.93 -8.63
C SER A 102 -13.18 -2.32 -7.86
N SER A 103 -13.46 -1.80 -6.68
CA SER A 103 -12.44 -1.32 -5.77
C SER A 103 -12.63 -1.94 -4.39
N VAL A 104 -11.51 -2.21 -3.73
CA VAL A 104 -11.48 -2.58 -2.31
C VAL A 104 -10.56 -1.61 -1.58
N SER A 105 -10.93 -1.31 -0.35
CA SER A 105 -10.11 -0.52 0.56
C SER A 105 -9.75 -1.35 1.78
N TRP A 106 -8.49 -1.32 2.15
CA TRP A 106 -8.01 -1.84 3.42
C TRP A 106 -7.44 -0.70 4.24
N SER A 107 -7.55 -0.79 5.56
CA SER A 107 -6.95 0.16 6.47
C SER A 107 -6.40 -0.56 7.68
N LEU A 108 -5.31 -0.06 8.24
CA LEU A 108 -4.74 -0.59 9.47
C LEU A 108 -4.20 0.54 10.35
N PRO A 109 -4.44 0.49 11.67
CA PRO A 109 -3.80 1.39 12.63
C PRO A 109 -2.32 1.03 12.79
N VAL A 110 -1.45 2.04 12.80
CA VAL A 110 -0.01 1.91 12.98
C VAL A 110 0.39 2.73 14.21
N SER A 111 1.01 2.06 15.17
CA SER A 111 1.54 2.64 16.41
C SER A 111 2.98 2.19 16.61
N GLY A 112 3.77 2.97 17.36
CA GLY A 112 5.12 2.58 17.78
C GLY A 112 5.11 1.37 18.72
N LYS A 113 6.27 0.74 18.88
CA LYS A 113 6.52 -0.26 19.94
C LYS A 113 7.48 0.31 20.98
N SER A 114 7.26 -0.03 22.26
CA SER A 114 8.20 0.24 23.36
C SER A 114 9.52 -0.44 23.08
N LYS A 115 10.62 0.23 23.46
CA LYS A 115 11.88 -0.47 23.73
C LYS A 115 11.72 -1.46 24.87
#